data_AF-A0A821EL61-F1
#
_entry.id   AF-A0A821EL61-F1
#
_cell.length_a   1.000
_cell.length_b   1.000
_cell.length_c   1.000
_cell.angle_alpha   90.00
_cell.angle_beta   90.00
_cell.angle_gamma   90.00
#
_symmetry.space_group_name_H-M   'P 1'
#
loop_
_entity.id
_entity.type
_entity.pdbx_description
1 polymer ?
#
loop_
_entity_poly.entity_id
_entity_poly.type
_entity_poly.pdbx_seq_one_letter_code
_entity_poly.pdbx_strand_id
1 'polypeptide(L)'
;MGRERKRLTTSRVDRIIHRKLISNRRMAASNMALDLKNNYETSISPQTIRNRMHEIGYRGCVARKKPLLKKSHRRKRVLWAREHSFKSKEFWNSIL
;
A
#
# COMPACT_ATOMS: atom_id res chain seq x y z
N MET A 1 17.36 -16.56 31.35
CA MET A 1 16.47 -15.43 31.04
C MET A 1 17.21 -14.44 30.14
N GLY A 2 17.05 -14.54 28.82
CA GLY A 2 17.74 -13.63 27.88
C GLY A 2 17.15 -12.22 27.96
N ARG A 3 17.98 -11.21 28.20
CA ARG A 3 17.55 -9.80 28.18
C ARG A 3 17.10 -9.43 26.77
N GLU A 4 15.83 -9.06 26.62
CA GLU A 4 15.26 -8.67 25.34
C GLU A 4 15.91 -7.37 24.83
N ARG A 5 16.28 -7.33 23.54
CA ARG A 5 16.91 -6.14 22.95
C ARG A 5 15.87 -5.05 22.78
N LYS A 6 16.08 -3.91 23.45
CA LYS A 6 15.21 -2.73 23.30
C LYS A 6 15.21 -2.22 21.86
N ARG A 7 14.02 -1.81 21.39
CA ARG A 7 13.82 -1.22 20.06
C ARG A 7 14.47 0.16 19.98
N LEU A 8 15.03 0.48 18.82
CA LEU A 8 15.51 1.84 18.51
C LEU A 8 14.34 2.78 18.20
N THR A 9 13.25 2.28 17.62
CA THR A 9 12.09 3.09 17.24
C THR A 9 11.19 3.35 18.43
N THR A 10 10.62 4.56 18.46
CA THR A 10 9.56 4.93 19.40
C THR A 10 8.19 4.74 18.75
N SER A 11 7.13 4.65 19.57
CA SER A 11 5.75 4.58 19.09
C SER A 11 5.36 5.75 18.17
N ARG A 12 5.95 6.93 18.39
CA ARG A 12 5.78 8.11 17.53
C ARG A 12 6.36 7.88 16.14
N VAL A 13 7.59 7.36 16.06
CA VAL A 13 8.26 7.07 14.79
C VAL A 13 7.52 5.98 14.03
N ASP A 14 7.11 4.91 14.70
CA ASP A 14 6.35 3.81 14.07
C ASP A 14 5.00 4.32 13.50
N ARG A 15 4.34 5.25 14.18
CA ARG A 15 3.12 5.91 13.67
C ARG A 15 3.38 6.78 12.45
N ILE A 16 4.52 7.49 12.39
CA ILE A 16 4.92 8.29 11.23
C ILE A 16 5.18 7.39 10.02
N ILE A 17 5.93 6.30 10.23
CA ILE A 17 6.18 5.26 9.21
C ILE A 17 4.85 4.76 8.64
N HIS A 18 3.92 4.35 9.52
CA HIS A 18 2.61 3.85 9.11
C HIS A 18 1.81 4.86 8.27
N ARG A 19 1.73 6.13 8.72
CA ARG A 19 1.01 7.19 7.98
C ARG A 19 1.62 7.46 6.60
N LYS A 20 2.95 7.49 6.50
CA LYS A 20 3.64 7.71 5.22
C LYS A 20 3.41 6.56 4.24
N LEU A 21 3.35 5.32 4.72
CA LEU A 21 3.07 4.15 3.87
C LEU A 21 1.64 4.13 3.33
N ILE A 22 0.66 4.56 4.13
CA ILE A 22 -0.73 4.67 3.67
C ILE A 22 -0.84 5.76 2.59
N SER A 23 -0.19 6.90 2.79
CA SER A 23 -0.19 8.00 1.82
C SER A 23 0.55 7.64 0.53
N ASN A 24 1.74 7.03 0.64
CA ASN A 24 2.54 6.61 -0.50
C ASN A 24 3.04 5.16 -0.36
N ARG A 25 2.21 4.24 -0.86
CA ARG A 25 2.51 2.80 -0.90
C ARG A 25 3.65 2.40 -1.86
N ARG A 26 4.34 3.36 -2.49
CA ARG A 26 5.51 3.10 -3.34
C ARG A 26 6.81 3.60 -2.72
N MET A 27 6.75 4.19 -1.53
CA MET A 27 7.93 4.72 -0.87
C MET A 27 8.90 3.60 -0.49
N ALA A 28 10.15 3.75 -0.91
CA ALA A 28 11.23 2.84 -0.52
C ALA A 28 11.66 3.11 0.94
N ALA A 29 12.14 2.06 1.62
CA ALA A 29 12.62 2.18 3.00
C ALA A 29 13.82 3.13 3.14
N SER A 30 14.67 3.23 2.11
CA SER A 30 15.78 4.21 2.06
C SER A 30 15.27 5.65 2.01
N ASN A 31 14.27 5.92 1.18
CA ASN A 31 13.67 7.26 1.08
C ASN A 31 12.96 7.62 2.39
N MET A 32 12.34 6.63 3.04
CA MET A 32 11.74 6.82 4.37
C MET A 32 12.80 7.09 5.44
N ALA A 33 13.98 6.46 5.39
CA ALA A 33 15.09 6.76 6.29
C ALA A 33 15.59 8.20 6.11
N LEU A 34 15.76 8.64 4.87
CA LEU A 34 16.15 10.01 4.55
C LEU A 34 15.11 11.02 5.05
N ASP A 35 13.83 10.74 4.82
CA ASP A 35 12.73 11.57 5.28
C ASP A 35 12.67 11.67 6.81
N LEU A 36 12.87 10.56 7.52
CA LEU A 36 12.94 10.53 8.98
C LEU A 36 14.15 11.30 9.53
N LYS A 37 15.29 11.20 8.84
CA LYS A 37 16.49 11.95 9.19
C LYS A 37 16.29 13.45 9.00
N ASN A 38 15.69 13.87 7.89
CA ASN A 38 15.57 15.28 7.52
C ASN A 38 14.45 16.00 8.29
N ASN A 39 13.31 15.33 8.53
CA ASN A 39 12.12 15.99 9.10
C ASN A 39 11.94 15.74 10.60
N TYR A 40 12.60 14.71 11.14
CA TYR A 40 12.40 14.26 12.53
C TYR A 40 13.73 13.99 13.25
N GLU A 41 14.86 14.38 12.67
CA GLU A 41 16.22 14.21 13.21
C GLU A 41 16.54 12.77 13.64
N THR A 42 15.82 11.81 13.07
CA THR A 42 15.82 10.42 13.52
C THR A 42 16.59 9.59 12.50
N SER A 43 17.85 9.28 12.83
CA SER A 43 18.71 8.44 11.99
C SER A 43 18.43 6.96 12.25
N ILE A 44 17.72 6.32 11.32
CA ILE A 44 17.38 4.89 11.38
C ILE A 44 17.86 4.20 10.12
N SER A 45 18.42 3.01 10.26
CA SER A 45 18.83 2.21 9.10
C SER A 45 17.61 1.78 8.27
N PRO A 46 17.74 1.69 6.93
CA PRO A 46 16.66 1.20 6.08
C PRO A 46 16.14 -0.19 6.48
N GLN A 47 16.99 -1.05 7.06
CA GLN A 47 16.58 -2.39 7.53
C GLN A 47 15.62 -2.31 8.71
N THR A 48 15.88 -1.43 9.69
CA THR A 48 14.96 -1.23 10.82
C THR A 48 13.59 -0.76 10.32
N ILE A 49 13.56 0.13 9.33
CA ILE A 49 12.31 0.60 8.71
C ILE A 49 11.59 -0.55 8.00
N ARG A 50 12.28 -1.41 7.23
CA ARG A 50 11.67 -2.60 6.62
C ARG A 50 11.06 -3.52 7.67
N ASN A 51 11.75 -3.72 8.80
CA ASN A 51 11.20 -4.52 9.90
C ASN A 51 9.90 -3.88 10.44
N ARG A 52 9.86 -2.56 10.63
CA ARG A 52 8.62 -1.85 11.05
C ARG A 52 7.50 -2.00 10.02
N MET A 53 7.84 -1.89 8.73
CA MET A 53 6.91 -2.08 7.62
C MET A 53 6.30 -3.48 7.62
N HIS A 54 7.13 -4.51 7.84
CA HIS A 54 6.64 -5.89 7.87
C HIS A 54 5.76 -6.18 9.09
N GLU A 55 6.06 -5.60 10.27
CA GLU A 55 5.21 -5.75 11.47
C GLU A 55 3.78 -5.25 11.25
N ILE A 56 3.59 -4.20 10.44
CA ILE A 56 2.26 -3.69 10.07
C ILE A 56 1.67 -4.38 8.82
N GLY A 57 2.27 -5.48 8.36
CA GLY A 57 1.79 -6.25 7.21
C GLY A 57 2.10 -5.64 5.85
N TYR A 58 2.93 -4.59 5.77
CA TYR A 58 3.35 -4.03 4.49
C TYR A 58 4.32 -4.98 3.79
N ARG A 59 4.05 -5.26 2.51
CA ARG A 59 4.90 -6.07 1.64
C ARG A 59 5.17 -5.31 0.35
N GLY A 60 6.39 -5.45 -0.17
CA GLY A 60 6.72 -4.96 -1.51
C GLY A 60 5.93 -5.73 -2.57
N CYS A 61 5.24 -5.02 -3.45
CA CYS A 61 4.47 -5.64 -4.54
C CYS A 61 4.71 -4.88 -5.85
N VAL A 62 4.76 -5.62 -6.96
CA VAL A 62 4.81 -5.04 -8.30
C VAL A 62 3.40 -4.73 -8.78
N ALA A 63 3.16 -3.48 -9.17
CA ALA A 63 1.87 -3.09 -9.74
C ALA A 63 1.64 -3.82 -11.07
N ARG A 64 0.42 -4.37 -11.27
CA ARG A 64 0.05 -5.01 -12.54
C ARG A 64 -0.07 -3.96 -13.65
N LYS A 65 0.42 -4.29 -14.86
CA LYS A 65 0.21 -3.47 -16.06
C LYS A 65 -1.29 -3.46 -16.41
N LYS A 66 -1.87 -2.28 -16.60
CA LYS A 66 -3.29 -2.11 -16.99
C LYS A 66 -3.40 -0.98 -18.02
N PRO A 67 -4.33 -1.06 -18.99
CA PRO A 67 -4.60 0.05 -19.90
C PRO A 67 -5.01 1.31 -19.14
N LEU A 68 -4.63 2.48 -19.67
CA LEU A 68 -5.03 3.76 -19.11
C LEU A 68 -6.54 3.98 -19.33
N LEU A 69 -7.29 4.13 -18.23
CA LEU A 69 -8.72 4.43 -18.30
C LEU A 69 -8.97 5.94 -18.21
N LYS A 70 -9.58 6.52 -19.25
CA LYS A 70 -10.14 7.87 -19.20
C LYS A 70 -11.35 7.92 -18.25
N LYS A 71 -11.71 9.12 -17.77
CA LYS A 71 -12.89 9.33 -16.91
C LYS A 71 -14.17 8.77 -17.54
N SER A 72 -14.37 8.97 -18.84
CA SER A 72 -15.51 8.44 -19.61
C SER A 72 -15.56 6.92 -19.62
N HIS A 73 -14.42 6.24 -19.81
CA HIS A 73 -14.34 4.78 -19.81
C HIS A 73 -14.74 4.20 -18.45
N ARG A 74 -14.27 4.81 -17.35
CA ARG A 74 -14.65 4.38 -16.00
C ARG A 74 -16.15 4.47 -15.79
N ARG A 75 -16.78 5.58 -16.18
CA ARG A 75 -18.24 5.76 -16.06
C ARG A 75 -19.00 4.69 -16.85
N LYS A 76 -18.65 4.48 -18.12
CA LYS A 76 -19.30 3.46 -18.98
C LYS A 76 -19.17 2.05 -18.39
N ARG A 77 -17.96 1.68 -17.92
CA ARG A 77 -17.73 0.37 -17.29
C ARG A 77 -18.56 0.15 -16.04
N VAL A 78 -18.66 1.17 -15.17
CA VAL A 78 -19.46 1.08 -13.95
C VAL A 78 -20.96 0.98 -14.26
N LEU A 79 -21.47 1.76 -15.22
CA LEU A 79 -22.87 1.68 -15.65
C LEU A 79 -23.19 0.29 -16.21
N TRP A 80 -22.37 -0.19 -17.15
CA TRP A 80 -22.53 -1.52 -17.72
C TRP A 80 -22.53 -2.61 -16.65
N ALA A 81 -21.58 -2.57 -15.70
CA ALA A 81 -21.51 -3.54 -14.61
C ALA A 81 -22.76 -3.51 -13.72
N ARG A 82 -23.32 -2.32 -13.43
CA ARG A 82 -24.55 -2.19 -12.63
C ARG A 82 -25.77 -2.75 -13.36
N GLU A 83 -25.96 -2.37 -14.62
CA GLU A 83 -27.06 -2.83 -15.47
C GLU A 83 -27.06 -4.36 -15.64
N HIS A 84 -25.87 -4.96 -15.63
CA HIS A 84 -25.71 -6.38 -15.87
C HIS A 84 -25.43 -7.20 -14.59
N SER A 85 -25.38 -6.56 -13.41
CA SER A 85 -25.01 -7.23 -12.14
C SER A 85 -26.00 -8.31 -11.71
N PHE A 86 -27.27 -8.19 -12.11
CA PHE A 86 -28.36 -9.10 -11.73
C PHE A 86 -28.79 -10.01 -12.88
N LYS A 87 -28.06 -10.01 -14.00
CA LYS A 87 -28.38 -10.87 -15.14
C LYS A 87 -28.14 -12.33 -14.77
N SER A 88 -29.06 -13.20 -15.17
CA SER A 88 -28.99 -14.62 -14.87
C SER A 88 -27.89 -15.31 -15.69
N LYS A 89 -27.52 -16.53 -15.29
CA LYS A 89 -26.50 -17.29 -16.02
C LYS A 89 -26.97 -17.64 -17.43
N GLU A 90 -28.26 -17.89 -17.60
CA GLU A 90 -28.90 -18.21 -18.89
C GLU A 90 -28.77 -17.04 -19.87
N PHE A 91 -28.93 -15.80 -19.40
CA PHE A 91 -28.67 -14.60 -20.20
C PHE A 91 -27.23 -14.59 -20.73
N TRP A 92 -26.23 -14.89 -19.89
CA TRP A 92 -24.84 -14.91 -20.33
C TRP A 92 -24.52 -16.09 -21.25
N ASN A 93 -25.13 -17.25 -21.02
CA ASN A 93 -25.00 -18.43 -21.89
C ASN A 93 -25.56 -18.18 -23.30
N SER A 94 -26.51 -17.25 -23.47
CA SER A 94 -27.01 -16.87 -24.80
C SER A 94 -26.10 -15.90 -25.56
N ILE A 95 -25.11 -15.29 -24.89
CA ILE A 95 -24.20 -14.30 -25.47
C ILE A 95 -22.82 -14.92 -25.78
N LEU A 96 -22.36 -15.83 -24.92
CA LEU A 96 -21.11 -16.57 -25.05
C LEU A 96 -21.22 -17.65 -26.12
#